data_AF-A0A0R0AJ47-F1
#
_entry.id   AF-A0A0R0AJ47-F1
#
_cell.length_a   1.000
_cell.length_b   1.000
_cell.length_c   1.000
_cell.angle_alpha   90.00
_cell.angle_beta   90.00
_cell.angle_gamma   90.00
#
_symmetry.space_group_name_H-M   'P 1'
#
loop_
_entity.id
_entity.type
_entity.pdbx_description
1 polymer ?
#
loop_
_entity_poly.entity_id
_entity_poly.type
_entity_poly.pdbx_seq_one_letter_code
_entity_poly.pdbx_strand_id
1 'polypeptide(L)'
;MDAPAVQAYQWVVWMIGVSVFAAVIGLVIAAIVRARRRPAELHSAAERLQREAPPPPEVDAGLRALSLQKQKGQISEEEYEKRRAEILAGR
;
A
#
# COMPACT_ATOMS: atom_id res chain seq x y z
N MET A 1 -47.27 36.22 -8.21
CA MET A 1 -47.03 34.96 -7.48
C MET A 1 -46.65 33.92 -8.51
N ASP A 2 -45.35 33.80 -8.82
CA ASP A 2 -44.84 32.91 -9.87
C ASP A 2 -44.53 31.52 -9.30
N ALA A 3 -45.51 30.95 -8.59
CA ALA A 3 -45.44 29.64 -7.95
C ALA A 3 -44.91 28.50 -8.87
N PRO A 4 -45.28 28.40 -10.16
CA PRO A 4 -44.79 27.31 -11.01
C PRO A 4 -43.31 27.44 -11.39
N ALA A 5 -42.78 28.67 -11.48
CA ALA A 5 -41.37 28.90 -11.84
C ALA A 5 -40.43 28.47 -10.71
N VAL A 6 -40.83 28.68 -9.45
CA VAL A 6 -40.07 28.27 -8.26
C VAL A 6 -39.99 26.74 -8.14
N GLN A 7 -41.07 26.03 -8.47
CA GLN A 7 -41.10 24.56 -8.43
C GLN A 7 -40.23 23.94 -9.53
N ALA A 8 -40.26 24.49 -10.75
CA ALA A 8 -39.38 24.06 -11.83
C ALA A 8 -37.91 24.29 -11.47
N TYR A 9 -37.59 25.45 -10.88
CA TYR A 9 -36.24 25.77 -10.42
C TYR A 9 -35.73 24.80 -9.34
N GLN A 10 -36.57 24.44 -8.38
CA GLN A 10 -36.21 23.48 -7.33
C GLN A 10 -35.85 22.09 -7.91
N TRP A 11 -36.62 21.62 -8.89
CA TRP A 11 -36.32 20.37 -9.60
C TRP A 11 -34.99 20.43 -10.35
N VAL A 12 -34.69 21.56 -10.99
CA VAL A 12 -33.40 21.76 -11.68
C VAL A 12 -32.23 21.72 -10.70
N VAL A 13 -32.33 22.43 -9.57
CA VAL A 13 -31.27 22.41 -8.54
C VAL A 13 -31.06 21.01 -7.97
N TRP A 14 -32.15 20.28 -7.73
CA TRP A 14 -32.07 18.90 -7.24
C TRP A 14 -31.36 17.98 -8.25
N MET A 15 -31.74 18.05 -9.53
CA MET A 15 -31.10 17.25 -10.60
C MET A 15 -29.62 17.59 -10.76
N ILE A 16 -29.25 18.87 -10.66
CA ILE A 16 -27.85 19.31 -10.71
C ILE A 16 -27.08 18.71 -9.52
N GLY A 17 -27.62 18.82 -8.30
CA GLY A 17 -26.98 18.27 -7.09
C GLY A 17 -26.74 16.76 -7.20
N VAL A 18 -27.75 15.99 -7.61
CA VAL A 18 -27.63 14.53 -7.81
C VAL A 18 -26.63 14.21 -8.91
N SER A 19 -26.63 14.96 -10.01
CA SER A 19 -25.71 14.73 -11.14
C SER A 19 -24.26 14.99 -10.74
N VAL A 20 -23.99 16.08 -10.02
CA VAL A 20 -22.65 16.42 -9.52
C VAL A 20 -22.17 15.34 -8.54
N PHE A 21 -23.03 14.92 -7.61
CA PHE A 21 -22.68 13.85 -6.65
C PHE A 21 -22.35 12.54 -7.36
N ALA A 22 -23.20 12.10 -8.31
CA ALA A 22 -22.97 10.90 -9.10
C ALA A 22 -21.67 10.98 -9.92
N ALA A 23 -21.36 12.16 -10.50
CA ALA A 23 -20.13 12.38 -11.24
C ALA A 23 -18.89 12.25 -10.35
N VAL A 24 -18.91 12.82 -9.13
CA VAL A 24 -17.80 12.70 -8.17
C VAL A 24 -17.58 11.23 -7.78
N ILE A 25 -18.64 10.51 -7.44
CA ILE A 25 -18.54 9.08 -7.10
C ILE A 25 -18.01 8.26 -8.29
N GLY A 26 -18.53 8.50 -9.49
CA GLY A 26 -18.05 7.87 -10.71
C GLY A 26 -16.56 8.13 -10.97
N LEU A 27 -16.10 9.36 -10.74
CA LEU A 27 -14.69 9.75 -10.89
C LEU A 27 -13.80 9.07 -9.86
N VAL A 28 -14.23 8.97 -8.60
CA VAL A 28 -13.51 8.23 -7.55
C VAL A 28 -13.41 6.74 -7.90
N ILE A 29 -14.51 6.11 -8.32
CA ILE A 29 -14.50 4.71 -8.74
C ILE A 29 -13.57 4.52 -9.93
N ALA A 30 -13.65 5.39 -10.95
CA ALA A 30 -12.78 5.35 -12.11
C ALA A 30 -11.30 5.54 -11.73
N ALA A 31 -11.00 6.42 -10.78
CA ALA A 31 -9.66 6.63 -10.25
C ALA A 31 -9.14 5.39 -9.51
N ILE A 32 -9.96 4.73 -8.69
CA ILE A 32 -9.62 3.48 -7.99
C ILE A 32 -9.37 2.35 -9.00
N VAL A 33 -10.26 2.18 -9.98
CA VAL A 33 -10.11 1.16 -11.03
C VAL A 33 -8.87 1.45 -11.88
N ARG A 34 -8.61 2.72 -12.21
CA ARG A 34 -7.41 3.14 -12.92
C ARG A 34 -6.15 2.94 -12.07
N ALA A 35 -6.20 3.14 -10.76
CA ALA A 35 -5.10 2.85 -9.85
C ALA A 35 -4.84 1.34 -9.71
N ARG A 36 -5.88 0.51 -9.75
CA ARG A 36 -5.76 -0.95 -9.82
C ARG A 36 -5.23 -1.46 -11.16
N ARG A 37 -5.52 -0.74 -12.25
CA ARG A 37 -5.03 -1.05 -13.61
C ARG A 37 -3.64 -0.47 -13.90
N ARG A 38 -3.25 0.62 -13.23
CA ARG A 38 -1.83 1.02 -13.17
C ARG A 38 -1.12 -0.13 -12.46
N PRO A 39 -0.14 -0.79 -13.09
CA PRO A 39 0.59 -1.84 -12.42
C PRO A 39 1.15 -1.20 -11.16
N ALA A 40 0.65 -1.65 -10.01
CA ALA A 40 1.26 -1.33 -8.74
C ALA A 40 2.72 -1.71 -8.92
N GLU A 41 3.61 -0.72 -8.93
CA GLU A 41 5.04 -0.94 -8.81
C GLU A 41 5.26 -1.56 -7.43
N LEU A 42 5.05 -2.88 -7.41
CA LEU A 42 5.80 -3.89 -6.69
C LEU A 42 5.75 -3.80 -5.15
N HIS A 43 4.61 -4.18 -4.56
CA HIS A 43 4.63 -5.13 -3.42
C HIS A 43 5.34 -6.46 -3.81
N SER A 44 5.41 -6.71 -5.13
CA SER A 44 5.95 -7.89 -5.78
C SER A 44 7.48 -7.92 -5.93
N ALA A 45 8.29 -6.96 -5.48
CA ALA A 45 9.74 -7.18 -5.43
C ALA A 45 10.09 -8.17 -4.29
N ALA A 46 9.52 -7.96 -3.10
CA ALA A 46 9.64 -8.88 -1.98
C ALA A 46 8.91 -10.21 -2.23
N GLU A 47 7.73 -10.16 -2.86
CA GLU A 47 6.96 -11.37 -3.17
C GLU A 47 7.57 -12.20 -4.31
N ARG A 48 8.20 -11.56 -5.31
CA ARG A 48 9.01 -12.25 -6.33
C ARG A 48 10.26 -12.85 -5.72
N LEU A 49 10.96 -12.11 -4.84
CA LEU A 49 12.14 -12.62 -4.14
C LEU A 49 11.82 -13.84 -3.27
N GLN A 50 10.66 -13.86 -2.60
CA GLN A 50 10.17 -15.02 -1.85
C GLN A 50 9.81 -16.22 -2.73
N ARG A 51 9.34 -15.98 -3.95
CA ARG A 51 9.00 -17.06 -4.91
C ARG A 51 10.22 -17.59 -5.67
N GLU A 52 11.21 -16.74 -5.95
CA GLU A 52 12.37 -17.11 -6.77
C GLU A 52 13.42 -17.90 -5.98
N ALA A 53 13.62 -17.59 -4.68
CA ALA A 53 14.46 -18.41 -3.81
C ALA A 53 14.25 -18.03 -2.34
N PRO A 54 13.47 -18.82 -1.56
CA PRO A 54 13.51 -18.70 -0.11
C PRO A 54 14.96 -18.72 0.37
N PRO A 55 15.39 -17.80 1.25
CA PRO A 55 16.67 -17.92 1.93
C PRO A 55 16.83 -19.34 2.50
N PRO A 56 18.04 -19.93 2.47
CA PRO A 56 18.29 -21.17 3.19
C PRO A 56 17.78 -21.02 4.63
N PRO A 57 17.08 -22.02 5.18
CA PRO A 57 16.45 -21.92 6.50
C PRO A 57 17.46 -21.59 7.61
N GLU A 58 18.74 -21.94 7.40
CA GLU A 58 19.87 -21.62 8.27
C GLU A 58 20.17 -20.11 8.33
N VAL A 59 20.10 -19.41 7.19
CA VAL A 59 20.30 -17.96 7.09
C VAL A 59 19.17 -17.21 7.80
N ASP A 60 17.92 -17.63 7.58
CA ASP A 60 16.75 -17.04 8.25
C ASP A 60 16.74 -17.30 9.76
N ALA A 61 17.25 -18.45 10.22
CA ALA A 61 17.41 -18.74 11.64
C ALA A 61 18.49 -17.83 12.27
N GLY A 62 19.63 -17.65 11.59
CA GLY A 62 20.71 -16.76 12.02
C GLY A 62 20.27 -15.30 12.12
N LEU A 63 19.56 -14.79 11.10
CA LEU A 63 19.03 -13.41 11.09
C LEU A 63 17.99 -13.18 12.19
N ARG A 64 17.13 -14.18 12.49
CA ARG A 64 16.17 -14.09 13.60
C ARG A 64 16.85 -14.10 14.97
N ALA A 65 17.88 -14.94 15.16
CA ALA A 65 18.64 -14.95 16.41
C ALA A 65 19.38 -13.62 16.63
N LEU A 66 19.89 -13.01 15.55
CA LEU A 66 20.58 -11.72 15.59
C LEU A 66 19.62 -10.56 15.90
N SER A 67 18.43 -10.55 15.28
CA SER A 67 17.42 -9.50 15.55
C SER A 67 16.87 -9.56 16.98
N LEU A 68 16.73 -10.75 17.56
CA LEU A 68 16.38 -10.92 18.97
C LEU A 68 17.47 -10.39 19.91
N GLN A 69 18.76 -10.55 19.56
CA GLN A 69 19.86 -9.99 20.35
C GLN A 69 19.88 -8.45 20.28
N LYS A 70 19.63 -7.85 19.11
CA LYS A 70 19.47 -6.39 18.97
C LYS A 70 18.30 -5.88 19.82
N GLN A 71 17.14 -6.55 19.76
CA GLN A 71 15.95 -6.17 20.54
C GLN A 71 16.17 -6.28 22.05
N LYS A 72 16.97 -7.24 22.50
CA LYS A 72 17.38 -7.37 23.91
C LYS A 72 18.46 -6.36 24.32
N GLY A 73 18.93 -5.51 23.41
CA GLY A 73 20.01 -4.55 23.66
C GLY A 73 21.37 -5.21 23.88
N GLN A 74 21.55 -6.47 23.48
CA GLN A 74 22.78 -7.23 23.71
C GLN A 74 23.89 -6.91 22.69
N ILE A 75 23.53 -6.29 21.57
CA ILE A 75 24.46 -5.90 20.51
C ILE A 75 24.11 -4.48 20.04
N SER A 76 25.14 -3.71 19.67
CA SER A 76 24.96 -2.37 19.09
C SER A 76 24.46 -2.45 17.66
N GLU A 77 23.97 -1.32 17.13
CA GLU A 77 23.49 -1.24 15.75
C GLU A 77 24.61 -1.51 14.73
N GLU A 78 25.82 -1.03 14.99
CA GLU A 78 26.99 -1.28 14.13
C GLU A 78 27.38 -2.76 14.10
N GLU A 79 27.31 -3.43 15.26
CA GLU A 79 27.65 -4.85 15.37
C GLU A 79 26.57 -5.74 14.75
N TYR A 80 25.30 -5.32 14.85
CA TYR A 80 24.20 -5.94 14.14
C TYR A 80 24.37 -5.88 12.62
N GLU A 81 24.70 -4.73 12.05
CA GLU A 81 24.87 -4.59 10.59
C GLU A 81 26.07 -5.39 10.07
N LYS A 82 27.19 -5.42 10.81
CA LYS A 82 28.36 -6.27 10.45
C LYS A 82 28.00 -7.75 10.42
N ARG A 83 27.40 -8.28 11.49
CA ARG A 83 27.02 -9.70 11.57
C ARG A 83 25.94 -10.06 10.57
N ARG A 84 25.02 -9.13 10.27
CA ARG A 84 24.00 -9.30 9.22
C ARG A 84 24.64 -9.43 7.85
N ALA A 85 25.65 -8.62 7.54
CA ALA A 85 26.38 -8.71 6.28
C ALA A 85 27.15 -10.03 6.16
N GLU A 86 27.79 -10.50 7.23
CA GLU A 86 28.48 -11.79 7.27
C GLU A 86 27.54 -12.97 6.99
N ILE A 87 26.35 -12.99 7.63
CA ILE A 87 25.33 -14.03 7.42
C ILE A 87 24.80 -14.02 5.98
N LEU A 88 24.65 -12.84 5.36
CA LEU A 88 24.17 -12.71 3.99
C LEU A 88 25.26 -12.98 2.94
N ALA A 89 26.52 -12.73 3.25
CA ALA A 89 27.67 -12.96 2.37
C ALA A 89 28.11 -14.43 2.34
N GLY A 90 27.75 -15.23 3.35
CA GLY A 90 27.99 -16.67 3.40
C GLY A 90 26.99 -17.52 2.59
N ARG A 91 26.20 -16.92 1.70
CA ARG A 91 25.20 -17.57 0.84
C ARG A 91 25.74 -17.91 -0.54
#